data_AF-A2C5W5-F1
#
_entry.id   AF-A2C5W5-F1
#
_cell.length_a   1.000
_cell.length_b   1.000
_cell.length_c   1.000
_cell.angle_alpha   90.00
_cell.angle_beta   90.00
_cell.angle_gamma   90.00
#
_symmetry.space_group_name_H-M   'P 1'
#
loop_
_entity.id
_entity.type
_entity.pdbx_description
1 polymer ?
#
loop_
_entity_poly.entity_id
_entity_poly.type
_entity_poly.pdbx_seq_one_letter_code
_entity_poly.pdbx_strand_id
1 'polypeptide(L)'
;MKIDLYDVGPAICLKYWETKVLYTADLSIDKVEVDTNQYILHWLIYETRLIFMGMPYDSIEISLTPQLSENQKDSLSPYSQILLKSNSFLRDNRKLKGIAENWSTLLIVGYESRQYQSFINWVNDEIQSSEHMILNSGIDGTENQGNRKGESISANQLIEKIKEHKIGSLVFENFDVIIDIISSAKINVLCLLRFMGVKVMLIGNNQFDLYSYGYIQAAAFNVNMSYKNMRLLSEYWDNKFNQEVEYIAIPADFRENKDIRLLNEYKIVVFANSWFNNIEAWKAPVEGILSKLENPLTDLPLWYLSAHKLLQTADKMRYELSRQFRNIYLLYFYCQQRIKVEVIKSLSTKKNIEVYGDEGWLDICPNSYKGVITKEGIEAKLKDEIYINLLTDYGFTYLDHSAQMCEMISNDYNWINLAAVVRNKELSGMSSIEYSTFDELNELIENAQEAIKKAKPSIKYLKSLYYNSTHRLINKLKSSEQNNGSRDNSFTESWYEHKKLVDQKLNEYIEKNEYLLRGSLELTSRIVLNN
;
A
#
# COMPACT_ATOMS: atom_id res chain seq x y z
N MET A 1 22.56 29.42 -0.82
CA MET A 1 22.28 28.47 0.27
C MET A 1 23.47 27.54 0.39
N LYS A 2 24.09 27.46 1.56
CA LYS A 2 25.16 26.50 1.84
C LYS A 2 24.57 25.39 2.70
N ILE A 3 24.72 24.14 2.27
CA ILE A 3 24.39 22.93 3.00
C ILE A 3 25.70 22.29 3.37
N ASP A 4 25.99 22.27 4.65
CA ASP A 4 27.14 21.56 5.13
C ASP A 4 26.70 20.28 5.84
N LEU A 5 27.35 19.17 5.48
CA LEU A 5 27.24 17.87 6.13
C LEU A 5 28.57 17.62 6.83
N TYR A 6 28.55 17.66 8.16
CA TYR A 6 29.74 17.50 8.98
C TYR A 6 29.61 16.31 9.92
N ASP A 7 30.66 15.48 9.92
CA ASP A 7 30.92 14.53 10.99
C ASP A 7 31.36 15.32 12.24
N VAL A 8 30.60 15.23 13.33
CA VAL A 8 30.91 15.87 14.63
C VAL A 8 31.18 14.80 15.70
N GLY A 9 31.71 13.64 15.29
CA GLY A 9 31.75 12.41 16.08
C GLY A 9 30.70 11.43 15.56
N PRO A 10 29.96 10.67 16.38
CA PRO A 10 28.92 9.77 15.86
C PRO A 10 27.67 10.53 15.35
N ALA A 11 27.81 11.63 14.60
CA ALA A 11 26.74 12.44 14.02
C ALA A 11 27.15 13.23 12.75
N ILE A 12 26.20 13.49 11.84
CA ILE A 12 26.31 14.09 10.49
C ILE A 12 25.81 15.54 10.36
N CYS A 13 25.26 16.24 11.34
CA CYS A 13 24.89 17.68 11.28
C CYS A 13 24.59 18.31 9.89
N LEU A 14 23.32 18.40 9.46
CA LEU A 14 22.93 19.14 8.25
C LEU A 14 22.59 20.58 8.63
N LYS A 15 23.49 21.51 8.32
CA LYS A 15 23.23 22.96 8.52
C LYS A 15 22.95 23.63 7.20
N TYR A 16 21.84 24.35 7.12
CA TYR A 16 21.56 25.24 6.00
C TYR A 16 21.31 26.68 6.46
N TRP A 17 21.72 27.62 5.62
CA TRP A 17 21.70 29.05 5.91
C TRP A 17 20.73 29.76 4.95
N GLU A 18 19.59 30.22 5.47
CA GLU A 18 18.77 31.26 4.85
C GLU A 18 18.96 32.57 5.61
N THR A 19 19.22 33.67 4.91
CA THR A 19 19.53 34.97 5.50
C THR A 19 18.34 35.69 6.17
N LYS A 20 17.39 34.97 6.80
CA LYS A 20 16.47 35.55 7.81
C LYS A 20 15.62 34.57 8.63
N VAL A 21 15.68 33.24 8.42
CA VAL A 21 15.03 32.25 9.31
C VAL A 21 15.95 31.07 9.52
N LEU A 22 16.36 30.85 10.77
CA LEU A 22 17.17 29.71 11.21
C LEU A 22 16.31 28.45 11.23
N TYR A 23 16.72 27.42 10.50
CA TYR A 23 16.29 26.04 10.72
C TYR A 23 17.55 25.19 10.80
N THR A 24 17.94 24.81 12.01
CA THR A 24 19.04 23.86 12.27
C THR A 24 18.44 22.49 12.55
N ALA A 25 18.78 21.49 11.74
CA ALA A 25 18.50 20.08 12.00
C ALA A 25 19.83 19.33 12.07
N ASP A 26 20.29 19.01 13.29
CA ASP A 26 21.47 18.16 13.46
C ASP A 26 21.07 16.71 13.21
N LEU A 27 21.70 16.05 12.24
CA LEU A 27 21.33 14.71 11.81
C LEU A 27 22.51 13.77 11.96
N SER A 28 22.38 12.60 12.59
CA SER A 28 23.46 11.61 12.74
C SER A 28 23.30 10.44 11.79
N ILE A 29 24.27 10.17 10.89
CA ILE A 29 24.28 8.93 10.08
C ILE A 29 25.14 7.84 10.73
N ASP A 30 26.15 8.19 11.53
CA ASP A 30 27.07 7.19 12.11
C ASP A 30 26.43 6.37 13.25
N LYS A 31 25.22 6.76 13.68
CA LYS A 31 24.34 5.98 14.57
C LYS A 31 23.27 5.18 13.84
N VAL A 32 23.23 5.26 12.51
CA VAL A 32 22.28 4.49 11.72
C VAL A 32 23.01 3.21 11.29
N GLU A 33 22.75 2.10 11.98
CA GLU A 33 23.16 0.76 11.55
C GLU A 33 22.34 0.32 10.32
N VAL A 34 22.43 1.05 9.21
CA VAL A 34 21.48 0.94 8.08
C VAL A 34 21.71 -0.26 7.19
N ASP A 35 20.63 -0.92 6.83
CA ASP A 35 20.59 -2.11 5.96
C ASP A 35 20.82 -1.73 4.48
N THR A 36 20.47 -0.50 4.06
CA THR A 36 20.47 -0.12 2.63
C THR A 36 20.76 1.36 2.36
N ASN A 37 21.45 1.62 1.24
CA ASN A 37 21.65 2.96 0.67
C ASN A 37 20.32 3.69 0.38
N GLN A 38 19.28 2.94 0.03
CA GLN A 38 17.94 3.49 -0.23
C GLN A 38 17.36 4.19 1.01
N TYR A 39 17.53 3.59 2.21
CA TYR A 39 17.05 4.24 3.44
C TYR A 39 17.70 5.61 3.63
N ILE A 40 19.03 5.69 3.48
CA ILE A 40 19.79 6.92 3.69
C ILE A 40 19.34 7.99 2.70
N LEU A 41 19.18 7.64 1.42
CA LEU A 41 18.67 8.55 0.41
C LEU A 41 17.30 9.12 0.79
N HIS A 42 16.33 8.27 1.16
CA HIS A 42 14.98 8.73 1.51
C HIS A 42 14.95 9.54 2.80
N TRP A 43 15.77 9.17 3.78
CA TRP A 43 15.94 9.96 4.99
C TRP A 43 16.55 11.34 4.72
N LEU A 44 17.57 11.45 3.87
CA LEU A 44 18.12 12.75 3.46
C LEU A 44 17.05 13.61 2.77
N ILE A 45 16.23 13.03 1.89
CA ILE A 45 15.13 13.76 1.25
C ILE A 45 14.10 14.24 2.27
N TYR A 46 13.72 13.40 3.24
CA TYR A 46 12.80 13.78 4.32
C TYR A 46 13.32 14.93 5.17
N GLU A 47 14.55 14.81 5.66
CA GLU A 47 15.13 15.80 6.56
C GLU A 47 15.40 17.14 5.84
N THR A 48 15.60 17.09 4.52
CA THR A 48 15.80 18.28 3.68
C THR A 48 14.55 18.72 2.92
N ARG A 49 13.36 18.23 3.29
CA ARG A 49 12.10 18.59 2.61
C ARG A 49 11.84 20.11 2.57
N LEU A 50 12.22 20.84 3.63
CA LEU A 50 12.06 22.30 3.68
C LEU A 50 12.93 23.02 2.65
N ILE A 51 14.12 22.48 2.37
CA ILE A 51 14.99 23.00 1.31
C ILE A 51 14.32 22.81 -0.04
N PHE A 52 13.80 21.61 -0.34
CA PHE A 52 13.04 21.41 -1.58
C PHE A 52 11.82 22.34 -1.67
N MET A 53 11.14 22.64 -0.55
CA MET A 53 10.02 23.57 -0.52
C MET A 53 10.40 25.04 -0.75
N GLY A 54 11.65 25.43 -0.49
CA GLY A 54 12.16 26.79 -0.68
C GLY A 54 12.86 27.03 -2.02
N MET A 55 13.05 26.00 -2.84
CA MET A 55 13.66 26.15 -4.18
C MET A 55 12.82 27.03 -5.13
N PRO A 56 13.45 27.73 -6.09
CA PRO A 56 14.88 27.73 -6.41
C PRO A 56 15.73 28.74 -5.60
N TYR A 57 16.97 28.35 -5.32
CA TYR A 57 18.02 29.16 -4.69
C TYR A 57 19.09 29.62 -5.70
N ASP A 58 19.72 30.77 -5.47
CA ASP A 58 20.78 31.31 -6.35
C ASP A 58 22.05 30.44 -6.42
N SER A 59 22.37 29.74 -5.34
CA SER A 59 23.42 28.73 -5.29
C SER A 59 23.08 27.68 -4.22
N ILE A 60 23.49 26.45 -4.48
CA ILE A 60 23.48 25.36 -3.52
C ILE A 60 24.91 24.84 -3.44
N GLU A 61 25.53 24.99 -2.29
CA GLU A 61 26.81 24.37 -1.99
C GLU A 61 26.54 23.17 -1.08
N ILE A 62 27.13 22.02 -1.38
CA ILE A 62 27.05 20.80 -0.56
C ILE A 62 28.47 20.47 -0.13
N SER A 63 28.76 20.58 1.16
CA SER A 63 30.05 20.15 1.73
C SER A 63 29.88 18.79 2.39
N LEU A 64 30.77 17.83 2.10
CA LEU A 64 30.82 16.51 2.74
C LEU A 64 32.17 16.36 3.45
N THR A 65 32.20 15.70 4.61
CA THR A 65 33.49 15.24 5.15
C THR A 65 34.04 14.09 4.29
N PRO A 66 35.38 13.94 4.19
CA PRO A 66 35.99 12.87 3.40
C PRO A 66 35.49 11.47 3.78
N GLN A 67 35.34 11.21 5.07
CA GLN A 67 34.88 9.92 5.61
C GLN A 67 33.46 9.55 5.14
N LEU A 68 32.55 10.53 5.10
CA LEU A 68 31.19 10.32 4.61
C LEU A 68 31.14 10.15 3.09
N SER A 69 31.96 10.92 2.38
CA SER A 69 32.11 10.80 0.93
C SER A 69 32.63 9.43 0.51
N GLU A 70 33.42 8.77 1.35
CA GLU A 70 33.95 7.42 1.09
C GLU A 70 32.94 6.35 1.48
N ASN A 71 32.36 6.42 2.69
CA ASN A 71 31.51 5.36 3.24
C ASN A 71 30.07 5.35 2.72
N GLN A 72 29.55 6.49 2.24
CA GLN A 72 28.14 6.66 1.88
C GLN A 72 27.92 7.26 0.50
N LYS A 73 28.93 7.13 -0.38
CA LYS A 73 28.94 7.70 -1.74
C LYS A 73 27.68 7.35 -2.55
N ASP A 74 27.24 6.11 -2.45
CA ASP A 74 26.12 5.57 -3.24
C ASP A 74 24.76 6.12 -2.82
N SER A 75 24.66 6.70 -1.63
CA SER A 75 23.46 7.41 -1.15
C SER A 75 23.58 8.92 -1.35
N LEU A 76 24.75 9.49 -1.04
CA LEU A 76 25.02 10.92 -1.07
C LEU A 76 25.12 11.49 -2.49
N SER A 77 25.68 10.72 -3.43
CA SER A 77 25.79 11.16 -4.84
C SER A 77 24.42 11.28 -5.51
N PRO A 78 23.52 10.26 -5.46
CA PRO A 78 22.15 10.42 -5.96
C PRO A 78 21.38 11.55 -5.29
N TYR A 79 21.48 11.69 -3.97
CA TYR A 79 20.85 12.79 -3.23
C TYR A 79 21.33 14.16 -3.73
N SER A 80 22.65 14.35 -3.83
CA SER A 80 23.25 15.61 -4.31
C SER A 80 22.82 15.92 -5.74
N GLN A 81 22.75 14.92 -6.61
CA GLN A 81 22.24 15.08 -7.97
C GLN A 81 20.78 15.51 -7.98
N ILE A 82 19.92 14.89 -7.17
CA ILE A 82 18.50 15.26 -7.05
C ILE A 82 18.38 16.73 -6.63
N LEU A 83 19.12 17.13 -5.60
CA LEU A 83 19.08 18.48 -5.06
C LEU A 83 19.55 19.52 -6.09
N LEU A 84 20.73 19.31 -6.68
CA LEU A 84 21.34 20.24 -7.63
C LEU A 84 20.53 20.35 -8.94
N LYS A 85 20.10 19.21 -9.51
CA LYS A 85 19.32 19.19 -10.75
C LYS A 85 17.93 19.78 -10.55
N SER A 86 17.26 19.52 -9.42
CA SER A 86 15.98 20.16 -9.11
C SER A 86 16.15 21.68 -9.08
N ASN A 87 17.16 22.18 -8.38
CA ASN A 87 17.40 23.62 -8.27
C ASN A 87 17.74 24.27 -9.61
N SER A 88 18.66 23.68 -10.40
CA SER A 88 19.01 24.20 -11.72
C SER A 88 17.80 24.21 -12.65
N PHE A 89 17.05 23.11 -12.67
CA PHE A 89 15.86 22.97 -13.50
C PHE A 89 14.83 24.07 -13.21
N LEU A 90 14.53 24.33 -11.94
CA LEU A 90 13.56 25.38 -11.55
C LEU A 90 14.08 26.79 -11.84
N ARG A 91 15.39 27.04 -11.75
CA ARG A 91 16.00 28.31 -12.14
C ARG A 91 15.88 28.56 -13.64
N ASP A 92 16.20 27.56 -14.44
CA ASP A 92 16.16 27.65 -15.90
C ASP A 92 14.71 27.78 -16.40
N ASN A 93 13.76 27.32 -15.60
CA ASN A 93 12.33 27.33 -15.91
C ASN A 93 11.51 28.27 -15.00
N ARG A 94 12.07 29.42 -14.60
CA ARG A 94 11.38 30.41 -13.73
C ARG A 94 9.97 30.82 -14.21
N LYS A 95 9.73 30.80 -15.52
CA LYS A 95 8.42 31.06 -16.14
C LYS A 95 7.31 30.07 -15.75
N LEU A 96 7.67 28.92 -15.20
CA LEU A 96 6.71 27.92 -14.74
C LEU A 96 6.16 28.25 -13.34
N LYS A 97 6.75 29.21 -12.61
CA LYS A 97 6.35 29.54 -11.24
C LYS A 97 4.87 29.93 -11.19
N GLY A 98 4.08 29.19 -10.42
CA GLY A 98 2.65 29.46 -10.21
C GLY A 98 1.77 29.36 -11.47
N ILE A 99 2.28 28.79 -12.57
CA ILE A 99 1.56 28.75 -13.85
C ILE A 99 0.20 28.04 -13.76
N ALA A 100 0.06 27.09 -12.84
CA ALA A 100 -1.11 26.24 -12.67
C ALA A 100 -2.04 26.65 -11.50
N GLU A 101 -1.74 27.73 -10.76
CA GLU A 101 -2.48 28.10 -9.53
C GLU A 101 -4.00 28.28 -9.75
N ASN A 102 -4.39 28.74 -10.95
CA ASN A 102 -5.79 29.02 -11.31
C ASN A 102 -6.39 27.97 -12.25
N TRP A 103 -5.71 26.85 -12.45
CA TRP A 103 -6.19 25.79 -13.31
C TRP A 103 -7.07 24.81 -12.52
N SER A 104 -8.04 24.19 -13.19
CA SER A 104 -9.03 23.33 -12.55
C SER A 104 -9.05 21.90 -13.08
N THR A 105 -8.38 21.63 -14.21
CA THR A 105 -8.31 20.28 -14.77
C THR A 105 -7.60 19.36 -13.80
N LEU A 106 -8.18 18.18 -13.58
CA LEU A 106 -7.64 17.12 -12.73
C LEU A 106 -6.84 16.15 -13.61
N LEU A 107 -5.65 15.74 -13.16
CA LEU A 107 -4.91 14.65 -13.76
C LEU A 107 -4.78 13.50 -12.76
N ILE A 108 -5.25 12.31 -13.12
CA ILE A 108 -4.95 11.08 -12.38
C ILE A 108 -3.73 10.41 -13.02
N VAL A 109 -2.72 10.12 -12.20
CA VAL A 109 -1.49 9.45 -12.61
C VAL A 109 -1.34 8.15 -11.81
N GLY A 110 -1.24 7.04 -12.53
CA GLY A 110 -1.31 5.72 -11.94
C GLY A 110 -0.67 4.65 -12.81
N TYR A 111 -0.59 3.44 -12.28
CA TYR A 111 -0.25 2.26 -13.06
C TYR A 111 -1.53 1.61 -13.57
N GLU A 112 -1.44 0.85 -14.65
CA GLU A 112 -2.61 0.09 -15.08
C GLU A 112 -3.04 -0.90 -13.99
N SER A 113 -4.19 -0.62 -13.37
CA SER A 113 -4.80 -1.43 -12.33
C SER A 113 -6.29 -1.57 -12.58
N ARG A 114 -6.80 -2.80 -12.41
CA ARG A 114 -8.24 -3.06 -12.51
C ARG A 114 -9.06 -2.28 -11.51
N GLN A 115 -8.58 -2.21 -10.26
CA GLN A 115 -9.32 -1.57 -9.19
C GLN A 115 -9.49 -0.08 -9.49
N TYR A 116 -8.40 0.58 -9.88
CA TYR A 116 -8.41 2.01 -10.19
C TYR A 116 -9.09 2.35 -11.50
N GLN A 117 -9.12 1.46 -12.50
CA GLN A 117 -9.85 1.72 -13.73
C GLN A 117 -11.35 1.99 -13.47
N SER A 118 -11.96 1.23 -12.54
CA SER A 118 -13.36 1.47 -12.16
C SER A 118 -13.52 2.83 -11.45
N PHE A 119 -12.60 3.18 -10.55
CA PHE A 119 -12.59 4.49 -9.90
C PHE A 119 -12.42 5.64 -10.91
N ILE A 120 -11.54 5.49 -11.90
CA ILE A 120 -11.32 6.44 -13.00
C ILE A 120 -12.62 6.65 -13.79
N ASN A 121 -13.37 5.59 -14.07
CA ASN A 121 -14.67 5.70 -14.74
C ASN A 121 -15.65 6.55 -13.93
N TRP A 122 -15.73 6.33 -12.61
CA TRP A 122 -16.55 7.17 -11.74
C TRP A 122 -16.07 8.62 -11.72
N VAL A 123 -14.75 8.87 -11.67
CA VAL A 123 -14.21 10.23 -11.77
C VAL A 123 -14.58 10.90 -13.10
N ASN A 124 -14.51 10.19 -14.23
CA ASN A 124 -14.87 10.72 -15.55
C ASN A 124 -16.34 11.15 -15.63
N ASP A 125 -17.24 10.35 -15.06
CA ASP A 125 -18.66 10.67 -15.04
C ASP A 125 -18.98 11.93 -14.21
N GLU A 126 -18.19 12.17 -13.16
CA GLU A 126 -18.45 13.18 -12.15
C GLU A 126 -17.61 14.46 -12.32
N ILE A 127 -16.47 14.36 -13.02
CA ILE A 127 -15.49 15.44 -13.23
C ILE A 127 -15.15 15.50 -14.72
N GLN A 128 -15.91 16.30 -15.47
CA GLN A 128 -15.79 16.43 -16.93
C GLN A 128 -14.41 16.91 -17.41
N SER A 129 -13.66 17.64 -16.57
CA SER A 129 -12.31 18.11 -16.85
C SER A 129 -11.24 17.20 -16.23
N SER A 130 -11.45 15.89 -16.23
CA SER A 130 -10.44 14.93 -15.76
C SER A 130 -9.65 14.36 -16.93
N GLU A 131 -8.36 14.23 -16.71
CA GLU A 131 -7.37 13.63 -17.61
C GLU A 131 -6.71 12.46 -16.89
N HIS A 132 -6.22 11.49 -17.65
CA HIS A 132 -5.59 10.28 -17.10
C HIS A 132 -4.26 10.02 -17.78
N MET A 133 -3.29 9.59 -16.98
CA MET A 133 -2.00 9.11 -17.42
C MET A 133 -1.75 7.75 -16.77
N ILE A 134 -2.02 6.69 -17.53
CA ILE A 134 -1.87 5.31 -17.10
C ILE A 134 -0.54 4.79 -17.59
N LEU A 135 0.33 4.44 -16.65
CA LEU A 135 1.65 3.90 -16.92
C LEU A 135 1.58 2.38 -17.00
N ASN A 136 2.31 1.83 -17.96
CA ASN A 136 2.53 0.39 -18.00
C ASN A 136 3.49 0.02 -16.86
N SER A 137 3.01 -0.79 -15.92
CA SER A 137 3.79 -1.24 -14.76
C SER A 137 4.97 -2.13 -15.15
N GLY A 138 4.98 -2.67 -16.36
CA GLY A 138 5.92 -3.71 -16.78
C GLY A 138 5.77 -5.02 -15.99
N ILE A 139 4.75 -5.10 -15.12
CA ILE A 139 4.35 -6.31 -14.42
C ILE A 139 3.33 -6.97 -15.31
N ASP A 140 3.76 -8.00 -16.03
CA ASP A 140 2.82 -8.91 -16.64
C ASP A 140 2.02 -9.56 -15.50
N GLY A 141 0.69 -9.38 -15.48
CA GLY A 141 -0.17 -9.95 -14.45
C GLY A 141 -0.11 -11.49 -14.38
N THR A 142 0.58 -12.09 -15.34
CA THR A 142 0.82 -13.52 -15.49
C THR A 142 2.18 -13.98 -14.98
N GLU A 143 3.20 -13.14 -15.13
CA GLU A 143 4.57 -13.38 -14.68
C GLU A 143 4.93 -12.26 -13.70
N ASN A 144 4.68 -12.48 -12.42
CA ASN A 144 5.17 -11.60 -11.33
C ASN A 144 6.72 -11.53 -11.24
N GLN A 145 7.44 -11.86 -12.31
CA GLN A 145 8.83 -11.46 -12.49
C GLN A 145 8.85 -9.97 -12.81
N GLY A 146 9.01 -9.16 -11.76
CA GLY A 146 9.16 -7.72 -11.87
C GLY A 146 10.42 -7.34 -12.65
N ASN A 147 10.37 -7.42 -13.98
CA ASN A 147 11.18 -6.56 -14.82
C ASN A 147 10.63 -5.15 -14.61
N ARG A 148 11.15 -4.43 -13.60
CA ARG A 148 10.91 -3.00 -13.35
C ARG A 148 11.50 -2.12 -14.49
N LYS A 149 11.18 -2.45 -15.73
CA LYS A 149 11.32 -1.61 -16.92
C LYS A 149 9.95 -1.08 -17.31
N GLY A 150 9.15 -0.67 -16.32
CA GLY A 150 7.95 0.11 -16.57
C GLY A 150 8.31 1.42 -17.27
N GLU A 151 7.39 1.97 -18.06
CA GLU A 151 7.59 3.26 -18.70
C GLU A 151 7.69 4.37 -17.63
N SER A 152 8.84 5.05 -17.55
CA SER A 152 9.00 6.20 -16.65
C SER A 152 8.63 7.51 -17.35
N ILE A 153 7.84 8.36 -16.70
CA ILE A 153 7.55 9.71 -17.20
C ILE A 153 8.74 10.63 -16.90
N SER A 154 9.23 11.35 -17.90
CA SER A 154 10.21 12.42 -17.69
C SER A 154 9.56 13.69 -17.14
N ALA A 155 10.32 14.50 -16.39
CA ALA A 155 9.82 15.78 -15.88
C ALA A 155 9.27 16.70 -17.00
N ASN A 156 9.89 16.67 -18.20
CA ASN A 156 9.43 17.47 -19.34
C ASN A 156 8.07 16.99 -19.87
N GLN A 157 7.87 15.68 -20.04
CA GLN A 157 6.59 15.12 -20.47
C GLN A 157 5.46 15.49 -19.49
N LEU A 158 5.74 15.45 -18.18
CA LEU A 158 4.78 15.86 -17.16
C LEU A 158 4.43 17.36 -17.28
N ILE A 159 5.43 18.22 -17.48
CA ILE A 159 5.23 19.67 -17.65
C ILE A 159 4.43 19.98 -18.92
N GLU A 160 4.75 19.31 -20.03
CA GLU A 160 4.03 19.47 -21.31
C GLU A 160 2.56 19.11 -21.12
N LYS A 161 2.27 17.94 -20.55
CA LYS A 161 0.89 17.52 -20.25
C LYS A 161 0.18 18.53 -19.33
N ILE A 162 0.85 19.00 -18.27
CA ILE A 162 0.29 20.00 -17.34
C ILE A 162 -0.10 21.28 -18.08
N LYS A 163 0.75 21.77 -18.98
CA LYS A 163 0.51 23.01 -19.72
C LYS A 163 -0.55 22.86 -20.80
N GLU A 164 -0.49 21.79 -21.58
CA GLU A 164 -1.40 21.54 -22.69
C GLU A 164 -2.85 21.41 -22.22
N HIS A 165 -3.05 20.68 -21.12
CA HIS A 165 -4.39 20.39 -20.58
C HIS A 165 -4.80 21.32 -19.43
N LYS A 166 -3.97 22.32 -19.10
CA LYS A 166 -4.20 23.24 -17.98
C LYS A 166 -4.51 22.49 -16.69
N ILE A 167 -3.62 21.59 -16.28
CA ILE A 167 -3.77 20.75 -15.08
C ILE A 167 -3.49 21.57 -13.81
N GLY A 168 -4.50 21.76 -12.97
CA GLY A 168 -4.36 22.45 -11.68
C GLY A 168 -4.23 21.52 -10.48
N SER A 169 -4.72 20.28 -10.61
CA SER A 169 -4.67 19.26 -9.56
C SER A 169 -4.19 17.94 -10.12
N LEU A 170 -3.38 17.21 -9.36
CA LEU A 170 -2.82 15.93 -9.75
C LEU A 170 -3.03 14.91 -8.61
N VAL A 171 -3.62 13.77 -8.93
CA VAL A 171 -3.82 12.65 -8.01
C VAL A 171 -2.86 11.52 -8.39
N PHE A 172 -2.00 11.14 -7.46
CA PHE A 172 -1.17 9.94 -7.60
C PHE A 172 -1.85 8.74 -6.92
N GLU A 173 -1.90 7.59 -7.58
CA GLU A 173 -2.47 6.35 -7.03
C GLU A 173 -1.58 5.63 -6.02
N ASN A 174 -0.29 5.98 -5.95
CA ASN A 174 0.66 5.46 -4.97
C ASN A 174 1.94 6.31 -4.98
N PHE A 175 2.86 6.01 -4.07
CA PHE A 175 4.16 6.68 -4.03
C PHE A 175 5.17 6.16 -5.06
N ASP A 176 4.97 4.98 -5.66
CA ASP A 176 5.91 4.39 -6.62
C ASP A 176 6.15 5.31 -7.80
N VAL A 177 5.07 5.83 -8.38
CA VAL A 177 5.12 6.76 -9.52
C VAL A 177 6.00 7.96 -9.18
N ILE A 178 5.92 8.49 -7.96
CA ILE A 178 6.74 9.61 -7.50
C ILE A 178 8.22 9.20 -7.41
N ILE A 179 8.52 8.01 -6.86
CA ILE A 179 9.91 7.50 -6.76
C ILE A 179 10.51 7.31 -8.15
N ASP A 180 9.75 6.72 -9.07
CA ASP A 180 10.25 6.34 -10.39
C ASP A 180 10.59 7.60 -11.21
N ILE A 181 9.79 8.65 -11.10
CA ILE A 181 10.09 9.96 -11.69
C ILE A 181 11.35 10.57 -11.04
N ILE A 182 11.47 10.54 -9.71
CA ILE A 182 12.65 11.07 -9.01
C ILE A 182 13.91 10.28 -9.42
N SER A 183 13.79 8.96 -9.52
CA SER A 183 14.91 8.06 -9.79
C SER A 183 15.42 8.18 -11.23
N SER A 184 14.51 8.34 -12.20
CA SER A 184 14.83 8.49 -13.61
C SER A 184 15.31 9.91 -13.96
N ALA A 185 14.58 10.95 -13.55
CA ALA A 185 14.89 12.33 -13.90
C ALA A 185 15.95 12.95 -12.97
N LYS A 186 16.17 12.39 -11.78
CA LYS A 186 16.92 13.03 -10.69
C LYS A 186 16.39 14.43 -10.39
N ILE A 187 15.07 14.62 -10.48
CA ILE A 187 14.37 15.85 -10.13
C ILE A 187 13.32 15.49 -9.09
N ASN A 188 13.25 16.28 -8.01
CA ASN A 188 12.19 16.14 -7.03
C ASN A 188 10.86 16.64 -7.66
N VAL A 189 10.04 15.70 -8.12
CA VAL A 189 8.80 16.01 -8.84
C VAL A 189 7.81 16.80 -7.99
N LEU A 190 7.75 16.57 -6.67
CA LEU A 190 6.85 17.33 -5.80
C LEU A 190 7.30 18.78 -5.62
N CYS A 191 8.60 19.01 -5.55
CA CYS A 191 9.18 20.35 -5.59
C CYS A 191 8.79 21.07 -6.90
N LEU A 192 8.90 20.39 -8.04
CA LEU A 192 8.48 20.90 -9.34
C LEU A 192 6.97 21.22 -9.39
N LEU A 193 6.11 20.29 -9.00
CA LEU A 193 4.65 20.48 -9.01
C LEU A 193 4.22 21.62 -8.10
N ARG A 194 4.81 21.71 -6.90
CA ARG A 194 4.59 22.83 -5.98
C ARG A 194 5.05 24.15 -6.57
N PHE A 195 6.24 24.20 -7.19
CA PHE A 195 6.74 25.40 -7.85
C PHE A 195 5.80 25.88 -8.96
N MET A 196 5.19 24.94 -9.69
CA MET A 196 4.19 25.24 -10.72
C MET A 196 2.83 25.68 -10.17
N GLY A 197 2.56 25.52 -8.88
CA GLY A 197 1.26 25.79 -8.28
C GLY A 197 0.23 24.68 -8.46
N VAL A 198 0.66 23.45 -8.79
CA VAL A 198 -0.21 22.28 -8.94
C VAL A 198 -0.56 21.73 -7.55
N LYS A 199 -1.84 21.51 -7.28
CA LYS A 199 -2.31 20.80 -6.08
C LYS A 199 -2.04 19.32 -6.24
N VAL A 200 -1.28 18.73 -5.31
CA VAL A 200 -1.02 17.28 -5.32
C VAL A 200 -1.88 16.61 -4.26
N MET A 201 -2.48 15.49 -4.65
CA MET A 201 -3.17 14.56 -3.76
C MET A 201 -2.60 13.16 -4.00
N LEU A 202 -2.61 12.35 -2.95
CA LEU A 202 -2.10 10.99 -3.02
C LEU A 202 -3.16 10.04 -2.47
N ILE A 203 -3.49 9.00 -3.22
CA ILE A 203 -4.24 7.85 -2.74
C ILE A 203 -3.22 6.77 -2.39
N GLY A 204 -2.69 6.75 -1.17
CA GLY A 204 -1.75 5.75 -0.71
C GLY A 204 -2.41 4.39 -0.46
N ASN A 205 -2.25 3.46 -1.40
CA ASN A 205 -2.65 2.04 -1.26
C ASN A 205 -1.45 1.14 -0.89
N ASN A 206 -0.63 1.59 0.06
CA ASN A 206 0.79 1.35 -0.12
C ASN A 206 1.46 0.38 0.86
N GLN A 207 1.95 -0.75 0.32
CA GLN A 207 2.90 -1.65 0.96
C GLN A 207 4.25 -0.97 1.31
N PHE A 208 4.53 0.24 0.79
CA PHE A 208 5.74 1.01 1.12
C PHE A 208 5.92 1.27 2.62
N ASP A 209 4.84 1.48 3.39
CA ASP A 209 4.93 1.65 4.85
C ASP A 209 5.62 0.43 5.54
N LEU A 210 5.67 -0.71 4.86
CA LEU A 210 6.24 -1.97 5.31
C LEU A 210 7.71 -2.14 4.88
N TYR A 211 8.25 -1.24 4.07
CA TYR A 211 9.69 -1.19 3.78
C TYR A 211 10.44 -0.51 4.92
N SER A 212 11.74 -0.78 5.02
CA SER A 212 12.60 -0.16 6.04
C SER A 212 12.59 1.37 6.00
N TYR A 213 12.22 2.00 4.87
CA TYR A 213 12.22 3.45 4.67
C TYR A 213 10.89 4.04 4.19
N GLY A 214 9.86 3.25 3.87
CA GLY A 214 8.69 3.81 3.18
C GLY A 214 7.79 4.68 4.06
N TYR A 215 7.81 4.50 5.39
CA TYR A 215 7.18 5.47 6.30
C TYR A 215 7.87 6.85 6.26
N ILE A 216 9.20 6.91 6.02
CA ILE A 216 9.94 8.16 5.86
C ILE A 216 9.57 8.80 4.55
N GLN A 217 9.48 7.99 3.51
CA GLN A 217 9.03 8.42 2.21
C GLN A 217 7.64 9.05 2.29
N ALA A 218 6.70 8.40 2.97
CA ALA A 218 5.37 8.95 3.20
C ALA A 218 5.45 10.33 3.87
N ALA A 219 6.29 10.44 4.90
CA ALA A 219 6.48 11.70 5.62
C ALA A 219 7.18 12.80 4.79
N ALA A 220 8.06 12.42 3.87
CA ALA A 220 8.84 13.34 3.03
C ALA A 220 8.00 14.00 1.95
N PHE A 221 6.99 13.28 1.50
CA PHE A 221 6.27 13.56 0.27
C PHE A 221 4.78 13.85 0.49
N ASN A 222 4.35 14.03 1.74
CA ASN A 222 3.00 14.48 2.03
C ASN A 222 2.88 15.98 1.70
N VAL A 223 2.08 16.29 0.67
CA VAL A 223 1.75 17.66 0.27
C VAL A 223 0.23 17.82 0.34
N ASN A 224 -0.24 18.77 1.15
CA ASN A 224 -1.63 19.25 1.26
C ASN A 224 -2.69 18.27 1.83
N MET A 225 -2.79 17.02 1.37
CA MET A 225 -3.68 15.99 1.97
C MET A 225 -3.39 14.63 1.33
N SER A 226 -3.19 13.59 2.13
CA SER A 226 -3.07 12.21 1.64
C SER A 226 -4.31 11.39 2.02
N TYR A 227 -4.69 10.44 1.17
CA TYR A 227 -5.73 9.44 1.45
C TYR A 227 -5.08 8.07 1.60
N LYS A 228 -5.44 7.26 2.59
CA LYS A 228 -4.87 5.91 2.79
C LYS A 228 -5.93 4.85 3.05
N ASN A 229 -5.69 3.60 2.63
CA ASN A 229 -6.62 2.49 2.84
C ASN A 229 -6.21 1.46 3.91
N MET A 230 -4.91 1.32 4.20
CA MET A 230 -4.39 0.40 5.24
C MET A 230 -4.28 1.08 6.61
N ARG A 231 -5.44 1.43 7.18
CA ARG A 231 -5.49 2.29 8.37
C ARG A 231 -4.81 1.68 9.60
N LEU A 232 -4.95 0.37 9.84
CA LEU A 232 -4.37 -0.26 11.05
C LEU A 232 -2.85 -0.32 11.03
N LEU A 233 -2.23 -0.41 9.85
CA LEU A 233 -0.78 -0.54 9.70
C LEU A 233 -0.07 0.82 9.63
N SER A 234 -0.72 1.84 9.07
CA SER A 234 -0.09 3.16 8.83
C SER A 234 -0.23 4.14 10.00
N GLU A 235 -1.26 4.00 10.84
CA GLU A 235 -1.66 5.05 11.81
C GLU A 235 -0.57 5.45 12.82
N TYR A 236 0.25 4.51 13.28
CA TYR A 236 1.37 4.83 14.17
C TYR A 236 2.35 5.83 13.54
N TRP A 237 2.73 5.60 12.29
CA TRP A 237 3.68 6.46 11.60
C TRP A 237 3.06 7.80 11.24
N ASP A 238 1.80 7.80 10.81
CA ASP A 238 1.08 9.03 10.48
C ASP A 238 0.97 9.96 11.70
N ASN A 239 0.64 9.41 12.87
CA ASN A 239 0.65 10.16 14.13
C ASN A 239 2.05 10.65 14.52
N LYS A 240 3.07 9.78 14.43
CA LYS A 240 4.45 10.12 14.81
C LYS A 240 5.06 11.25 13.97
N PHE A 241 4.65 11.35 12.70
CA PHE A 241 5.11 12.38 11.77
C PHE A 241 4.13 13.55 11.61
N ASN A 242 3.03 13.57 12.38
CA ASN A 242 1.96 14.56 12.28
C ASN A 242 1.47 14.74 10.83
N GLN A 243 1.29 13.63 10.11
CA GLN A 243 0.83 13.67 8.73
C GLN A 243 -0.67 13.94 8.66
N GLU A 244 -1.08 14.88 7.82
CA GLU A 244 -2.49 15.09 7.48
C GLU A 244 -2.93 13.98 6.51
N VAL A 245 -3.61 12.96 7.05
CA VAL A 245 -4.07 11.79 6.31
C VAL A 245 -5.54 11.54 6.58
N GLU A 246 -6.31 11.34 5.51
CA GLU A 246 -7.66 10.80 5.59
C GLU A 246 -7.63 9.31 5.24
N TYR A 247 -8.32 8.50 6.02
CA TYR A 247 -8.45 7.08 5.70
C TYR A 247 -9.75 6.80 4.96
N ILE A 248 -9.64 6.03 3.88
CA ILE A 248 -10.72 5.70 2.95
C ILE A 248 -10.70 4.20 2.63
N ALA A 249 -11.80 3.69 2.11
CA ALA A 249 -11.79 2.38 1.45
C ALA A 249 -10.88 2.41 0.22
N ILE A 250 -10.48 1.24 -0.30
CA ILE A 250 -9.87 1.16 -1.62
C ILE A 250 -10.88 1.72 -2.63
N PRO A 251 -10.56 2.81 -3.35
CA PRO A 251 -11.55 3.46 -4.22
C PRO A 251 -11.82 2.58 -5.44
N ALA A 252 -13.10 2.42 -5.76
CA ALA A 252 -13.61 1.70 -6.91
C ALA A 252 -15.01 2.24 -7.25
N ASP A 253 -15.59 1.81 -8.37
CA ASP A 253 -16.99 2.14 -8.66
C ASP A 253 -17.95 1.23 -7.88
N PHE A 254 -18.62 1.79 -6.87
CA PHE A 254 -19.61 1.08 -6.05
C PHE A 254 -21.06 1.47 -6.41
N ARG A 255 -21.27 2.24 -7.49
CA ARG A 255 -22.62 2.69 -7.92
C ARG A 255 -23.44 1.57 -8.54
N GLU A 256 -22.79 0.68 -9.29
CA GLU A 256 -23.47 -0.40 -9.99
C GLU A 256 -23.99 -1.44 -9.01
N ASN A 257 -25.23 -1.90 -9.19
CA ASN A 257 -25.76 -3.07 -8.48
C ASN A 257 -25.99 -4.18 -9.50
N LYS A 258 -25.10 -5.18 -9.50
CA LYS A 258 -25.31 -6.42 -10.25
C LYS A 258 -25.77 -7.46 -9.22
N ASP A 259 -26.80 -8.24 -9.50
CA ASP A 259 -27.16 -9.36 -8.61
C ASP A 259 -26.73 -10.65 -9.30
N ILE A 260 -25.44 -10.97 -9.22
CA ILE A 260 -24.91 -12.20 -9.83
C ILE A 260 -25.27 -13.36 -8.90
N ARG A 261 -26.13 -14.27 -9.37
CA ARG A 261 -26.63 -15.37 -8.55
C ARG A 261 -25.80 -16.61 -8.82
N LEU A 262 -25.28 -17.23 -7.77
CA LEU A 262 -24.62 -18.53 -7.91
C LEU A 262 -25.62 -19.64 -8.26
N LEU A 263 -25.37 -20.37 -9.35
CA LEU A 263 -26.14 -21.56 -9.74
C LEU A 263 -25.83 -22.76 -8.84
N ASN A 264 -26.70 -23.78 -8.83
CA ASN A 264 -26.51 -24.99 -8.00
C ASN A 264 -25.31 -25.82 -8.47
N GLU A 265 -25.10 -25.88 -9.78
CA GLU A 265 -23.95 -26.52 -10.43
C GLU A 265 -22.86 -25.48 -10.65
N TYR A 266 -22.12 -25.17 -9.60
CA TYR A 266 -21.01 -24.22 -9.64
C TYR A 266 -19.64 -24.89 -9.55
N LYS A 267 -18.63 -24.11 -9.93
CA LYS A 267 -17.21 -24.41 -9.88
C LYS A 267 -16.49 -23.44 -8.94
N ILE A 268 -15.44 -23.92 -8.31
CA ILE A 268 -14.54 -23.10 -7.50
C ILE A 268 -13.42 -22.59 -8.40
N VAL A 269 -13.18 -21.28 -8.40
CA VAL A 269 -11.99 -20.69 -9.03
C VAL A 269 -11.09 -20.08 -7.97
N VAL A 270 -9.78 -20.18 -8.20
CA VAL A 270 -8.76 -19.54 -7.38
C VAL A 270 -7.84 -18.76 -8.31
N PHE A 271 -7.75 -17.45 -8.10
CA PHE A 271 -6.82 -16.57 -8.80
C PHE A 271 -5.71 -16.13 -7.83
N ALA A 272 -4.61 -16.86 -7.80
CA ALA A 272 -3.50 -16.55 -6.89
C ALA A 272 -2.18 -17.12 -7.41
N ASN A 273 -1.08 -16.43 -7.13
CA ASN A 273 0.26 -17.01 -7.31
C ASN A 273 0.62 -17.86 -6.10
N SER A 274 1.22 -19.02 -6.36
CA SER A 274 1.70 -19.96 -5.34
C SER A 274 2.94 -19.46 -4.63
N TRP A 275 3.84 -18.76 -5.34
CA TRP A 275 5.17 -18.38 -4.84
C TRP A 275 5.96 -19.57 -4.27
N PHE A 276 5.69 -20.78 -4.77
CA PHE A 276 6.11 -22.03 -4.12
C PHE A 276 7.62 -22.09 -3.87
N ASN A 277 8.42 -21.72 -4.87
CA ASN A 277 9.88 -21.67 -4.74
C ASN A 277 10.36 -20.68 -3.66
N ASN A 278 9.73 -19.51 -3.56
CA ASN A 278 10.07 -18.51 -2.55
C ASN A 278 9.68 -18.98 -1.15
N ILE A 279 8.53 -19.65 -1.01
CA ILE A 279 8.12 -20.26 0.26
C ILE A 279 9.13 -21.31 0.70
N GLU A 280 9.56 -22.21 -0.19
CA GLU A 280 10.54 -23.24 0.14
C GLU A 280 11.90 -22.63 0.53
N ALA A 281 12.32 -21.51 -0.09
CA ALA A 281 13.50 -20.77 0.32
C ALA A 281 13.38 -20.17 1.74
N TRP A 282 12.17 -19.84 2.17
CA TRP A 282 11.86 -19.31 3.51
C TRP A 282 11.28 -20.35 4.46
N LYS A 283 11.42 -21.65 4.15
CA LYS A 283 10.75 -22.74 4.88
C LYS A 283 11.05 -22.74 6.37
N ALA A 284 12.32 -22.70 6.76
CA ALA A 284 12.73 -22.78 8.16
C ALA A 284 12.13 -21.66 9.04
N PRO A 285 12.25 -20.36 8.68
CA PRO A 285 11.63 -19.30 9.48
C PRO A 285 10.09 -19.34 9.42
N VAL A 286 9.49 -19.72 8.28
CA VAL A 286 8.02 -19.88 8.16
C VAL A 286 7.51 -20.98 9.08
N GLU A 287 8.10 -22.18 9.03
CA GLU A 287 7.73 -23.30 9.90
C GLU A 287 7.93 -22.96 11.37
N GLY A 288 9.00 -22.23 11.71
CA GLY A 288 9.27 -21.78 13.07
C GLY A 288 8.22 -20.82 13.66
N ILE A 289 7.43 -20.16 12.82
CA ILE A 289 6.26 -19.37 13.23
C ILE A 289 5.00 -20.24 13.21
N LEU A 290 4.69 -20.85 12.06
CA LEU A 290 3.45 -21.59 11.85
C LEU A 290 3.27 -22.75 12.83
N SER A 291 4.35 -23.46 13.19
CA SER A 291 4.29 -24.59 14.13
C SER A 291 3.97 -24.20 15.56
N LYS A 292 3.99 -22.90 15.88
CA LYS A 292 3.71 -22.37 17.21
C LYS A 292 2.33 -21.70 17.32
N LEU A 293 1.64 -21.54 16.20
CA LEU A 293 0.27 -21.04 16.17
C LEU A 293 -0.69 -22.21 16.45
N GLU A 294 -1.73 -21.97 17.24
CA GLU A 294 -2.73 -22.98 17.56
C GLU A 294 -3.60 -23.27 16.33
N ASN A 295 -4.05 -22.20 15.66
CA ASN A 295 -4.70 -22.27 14.37
C ASN A 295 -4.12 -21.22 13.41
N PRO A 296 -3.22 -21.59 12.48
CA PRO A 296 -2.62 -20.65 11.54
C PRO A 296 -3.62 -19.82 10.72
N LEU A 297 -4.80 -20.36 10.40
CA LEU A 297 -5.83 -19.69 9.62
C LEU A 297 -6.40 -18.45 10.32
N THR A 298 -6.46 -18.46 11.66
CA THR A 298 -7.00 -17.34 12.45
C THR A 298 -5.92 -16.60 13.24
N ASP A 299 -4.86 -17.29 13.65
CA ASP A 299 -3.86 -16.75 14.56
C ASP A 299 -2.77 -15.98 13.84
N LEU A 300 -2.48 -16.27 12.57
CA LEU A 300 -1.44 -15.55 11.82
C LEU A 300 -1.68 -14.03 11.73
N PRO A 301 -2.88 -13.52 11.38
CA PRO A 301 -3.13 -12.08 11.35
C PRO A 301 -3.11 -11.45 12.74
N LEU A 302 -3.55 -12.19 13.77
CA LEU A 302 -3.43 -11.77 15.17
C LEU A 302 -1.97 -11.66 15.60
N TRP A 303 -1.15 -12.68 15.32
CA TRP A 303 0.28 -12.68 15.58
C TRP A 303 0.96 -11.47 14.94
N TYR A 304 0.67 -11.20 13.66
CA TYR A 304 1.25 -10.09 12.92
C TYR A 304 0.89 -8.73 13.54
N LEU A 305 -0.41 -8.48 13.78
CA LEU A 305 -0.89 -7.23 14.36
C LEU A 305 -0.44 -7.05 15.82
N SER A 306 -0.40 -8.13 16.61
CA SER A 306 0.11 -8.10 17.99
C SER A 306 1.61 -7.81 18.02
N ALA A 307 2.40 -8.40 17.13
CA ALA A 307 3.81 -8.09 16.99
C ALA A 307 4.02 -6.62 16.59
N HIS A 308 3.22 -6.10 15.66
CA HIS A 308 3.20 -4.67 15.32
C HIS A 308 2.90 -3.79 16.53
N LYS A 309 1.85 -4.11 17.30
CA LYS A 309 1.46 -3.36 18.50
C LYS A 309 2.55 -3.32 19.55
N LEU A 310 3.25 -4.44 19.79
CA LEU A 310 4.39 -4.50 20.71
C LEU A 310 5.58 -3.66 20.21
N LEU A 311 5.81 -3.60 18.91
CA LEU A 311 6.86 -2.75 18.34
C LEU A 311 6.54 -1.26 18.44
N GLN A 312 5.28 -0.86 18.33
CA GLN A 312 4.88 0.55 18.43
C GLN A 312 5.22 1.16 19.79
N THR A 313 5.29 0.35 20.85
CA THR A 313 5.62 0.76 22.23
C THR A 313 7.05 0.41 22.65
N ALA A 314 7.84 -0.22 21.76
CA ALA A 314 9.20 -0.61 22.07
C ALA A 314 10.16 0.60 22.09
N ASP A 315 11.01 0.65 23.12
CA ASP A 315 12.08 1.64 23.24
C ASP A 315 13.27 1.24 22.36
N LYS A 316 13.17 1.57 21.07
CA LYS A 316 14.18 1.25 20.05
C LYS A 316 14.40 2.42 19.12
N MET A 317 15.57 2.45 18.47
CA MET A 317 15.84 3.46 17.45
C MET A 317 14.88 3.28 16.26
N ARG A 318 14.51 4.41 15.63
CA ARG A 318 13.52 4.44 14.55
C ARG A 318 13.82 3.45 13.42
N TYR A 319 15.08 3.42 12.97
CA TYR A 319 15.51 2.52 11.91
C TYR A 319 15.39 1.04 12.32
N GLU A 320 15.76 0.69 13.56
CA GLU A 320 15.65 -0.69 14.07
C GLU A 320 14.19 -1.13 14.11
N LEU A 321 13.28 -0.27 14.59
CA LEU A 321 11.85 -0.51 14.58
C LEU A 321 11.36 -0.80 13.16
N SER A 322 11.74 0.02 12.20
CA SER A 322 11.31 -0.14 10.81
C SER A 322 11.87 -1.37 10.14
N ARG A 323 13.13 -1.73 10.44
CA ARG A 323 13.71 -3.02 10.03
C ARG A 323 12.90 -4.19 10.60
N GLN A 324 12.49 -4.11 11.87
CA GLN A 324 11.67 -5.14 12.49
C GLN A 324 10.26 -5.21 11.91
N PHE A 325 9.59 -4.08 11.68
CA PHE A 325 8.29 -4.04 10.98
C PHE A 325 8.38 -4.69 9.60
N ARG A 326 9.41 -4.34 8.81
CA ARG A 326 9.67 -4.96 7.50
C ARG A 326 9.88 -6.47 7.62
N ASN A 327 10.74 -6.92 8.54
CA ASN A 327 11.04 -8.34 8.68
C ASN A 327 9.83 -9.14 9.16
N ILE A 328 9.00 -8.57 10.05
CA ILE A 328 7.73 -9.17 10.48
C ILE A 328 6.75 -9.27 9.32
N TYR A 329 6.64 -8.22 8.49
CA TYR A 329 5.83 -8.25 7.28
C TYR A 329 6.30 -9.32 6.29
N LEU A 330 7.60 -9.43 6.03
CA LEU A 330 8.14 -10.47 5.14
C LEU A 330 7.82 -11.88 5.65
N LEU A 331 8.00 -12.13 6.95
CA LEU A 331 7.61 -13.41 7.54
C LEU A 331 6.10 -13.65 7.45
N TYR A 332 5.29 -12.64 7.77
CA TYR A 332 3.83 -12.72 7.63
C TYR A 332 3.42 -13.06 6.19
N PHE A 333 4.00 -12.37 5.20
CA PHE A 333 3.75 -12.62 3.78
C PHE A 333 4.07 -14.06 3.39
N TYR A 334 5.25 -14.58 3.74
CA TYR A 334 5.62 -15.96 3.40
C TYR A 334 4.82 -17.00 4.18
N CYS A 335 4.46 -16.73 5.43
CA CYS A 335 3.54 -17.56 6.21
C CYS A 335 2.15 -17.61 5.54
N GLN A 336 1.64 -16.47 5.08
CA GLN A 336 0.38 -16.40 4.33
C GLN A 336 0.46 -17.19 3.04
N GLN A 337 1.54 -17.07 2.26
CA GLN A 337 1.68 -17.86 1.03
C GLN A 337 1.75 -19.37 1.35
N ARG A 338 2.43 -19.78 2.43
CA ARG A 338 2.44 -21.19 2.88
C ARG A 338 1.04 -21.68 3.25
N ILE A 339 0.28 -20.89 4.00
CA ILE A 339 -1.10 -21.26 4.39
C ILE A 339 -2.01 -21.34 3.16
N LYS A 340 -1.87 -20.41 2.20
CA LYS A 340 -2.58 -20.48 0.92
C LYS A 340 -2.34 -21.81 0.20
N VAL A 341 -1.10 -22.29 0.15
CA VAL A 341 -0.78 -23.62 -0.40
C VAL A 341 -1.52 -24.73 0.36
N GLU A 342 -1.52 -24.68 1.70
CA GLU A 342 -2.22 -25.67 2.53
C GLU A 342 -3.74 -25.63 2.36
N VAL A 343 -4.35 -24.43 2.23
CA VAL A 343 -5.77 -24.26 1.91
C VAL A 343 -6.12 -24.99 0.62
N ILE A 344 -5.35 -24.77 -0.46
CA ILE A 344 -5.60 -25.44 -1.74
C ILE A 344 -5.41 -26.95 -1.65
N LYS A 345 -4.39 -27.43 -0.93
CA LYS A 345 -4.16 -28.86 -0.69
C LYS A 345 -5.26 -29.53 0.14
N SER A 346 -5.90 -28.77 1.02
CA SER A 346 -6.95 -29.26 1.92
C SER A 346 -8.32 -29.46 1.24
N LEU A 347 -8.48 -28.97 0.01
CA LEU A 347 -9.74 -29.05 -0.71
C LEU A 347 -10.09 -30.51 -1.04
N SER A 348 -11.17 -30.98 -0.45
CA SER A 348 -11.72 -32.33 -0.60
C SER A 348 -13.21 -32.22 -0.94
N THR A 349 -13.50 -31.85 -2.18
CA THR A 349 -14.87 -31.60 -2.68
C THR A 349 -15.13 -32.33 -3.99
N LYS A 350 -16.41 -32.59 -4.29
CA LYS A 350 -16.85 -33.08 -5.62
C LYS A 350 -17.01 -31.95 -6.64
N LYS A 351 -16.98 -30.69 -6.20
CA LYS A 351 -17.04 -29.52 -7.08
C LYS A 351 -15.77 -29.45 -7.93
N ASN A 352 -15.91 -28.95 -9.16
CA ASN A 352 -14.74 -28.72 -10.02
C ASN A 352 -13.96 -27.52 -9.48
N ILE A 353 -12.66 -27.69 -9.28
CA ILE A 353 -11.73 -26.64 -8.84
C ILE A 353 -10.80 -26.29 -10.00
N GLU A 354 -10.74 -25.00 -10.31
CA GLU A 354 -9.82 -24.42 -11.29
C GLU A 354 -8.88 -23.42 -10.59
N VAL A 355 -7.57 -23.69 -10.63
CA VAL A 355 -6.54 -22.83 -10.03
C VAL A 355 -5.74 -22.15 -11.14
N TYR A 356 -5.68 -20.82 -11.12
CA TYR A 356 -4.92 -20.01 -12.06
C TYR A 356 -3.85 -19.20 -11.34
N GLY A 357 -2.66 -19.15 -11.93
CA GLY A 357 -1.49 -18.45 -11.37
C GLY A 357 -0.17 -18.95 -11.96
N ASP A 358 0.92 -18.72 -11.23
CA ASP A 358 2.28 -19.16 -11.56
C ASP A 358 2.43 -20.69 -11.67
N GLU A 359 3.53 -21.13 -12.29
CA GLU A 359 3.81 -22.54 -12.58
C GLU A 359 4.00 -23.40 -11.32
N GLY A 360 4.27 -22.79 -10.16
CA GLY A 360 4.41 -23.52 -8.89
C GLY A 360 3.15 -24.30 -8.49
N TRP A 361 1.97 -23.93 -9.02
CA TRP A 361 0.76 -24.73 -8.83
C TRP A 361 0.78 -26.10 -9.52
N LEU A 362 1.59 -26.29 -10.57
CA LEU A 362 1.74 -27.58 -11.24
C LEU A 362 2.27 -28.65 -10.27
N ASP A 363 3.15 -28.27 -9.35
CA ASP A 363 3.73 -29.16 -8.34
C ASP A 363 2.79 -29.40 -7.14
N ILE A 364 1.82 -28.52 -6.93
CA ILE A 364 0.91 -28.54 -5.77
C ILE A 364 -0.41 -29.23 -6.11
N CYS A 365 -1.04 -28.85 -7.22
CA CYS A 365 -2.39 -29.28 -7.61
C CYS A 365 -2.51 -29.50 -9.14
N PRO A 366 -1.74 -30.43 -9.73
CA PRO A 366 -1.62 -30.59 -11.19
C PRO A 366 -2.96 -30.81 -11.91
N ASN A 367 -3.93 -31.47 -11.26
CA ASN A 367 -5.24 -31.74 -11.85
C ASN A 367 -6.16 -30.49 -11.90
N SER A 368 -5.95 -29.55 -10.98
CA SER A 368 -6.75 -28.34 -10.84
C SER A 368 -6.09 -27.13 -11.47
N TYR A 369 -4.76 -27.14 -11.65
CA TYR A 369 -4.02 -26.07 -12.31
C TYR A 369 -4.47 -25.89 -13.77
N LYS A 370 -4.75 -24.64 -14.15
CA LYS A 370 -5.21 -24.25 -15.50
C LYS A 370 -4.28 -23.27 -16.19
N GLY A 371 -3.09 -23.06 -15.64
CA GLY A 371 -2.13 -22.10 -16.19
C GLY A 371 -2.39 -20.68 -15.69
N VAL A 372 -1.76 -19.78 -16.42
CA VAL A 372 -1.96 -18.35 -16.34
C VAL A 372 -3.31 -17.95 -16.96
N ILE A 373 -3.93 -16.87 -16.47
CA ILE A 373 -5.13 -16.28 -17.07
C ILE A 373 -4.96 -14.78 -17.28
N THR A 374 -5.49 -14.26 -18.39
CA THR A 374 -5.49 -12.83 -18.66
C THR A 374 -6.48 -12.10 -17.75
N LYS A 375 -6.31 -10.78 -17.67
CA LYS A 375 -7.27 -9.87 -17.02
C LYS A 375 -8.68 -10.20 -17.52
N GLU A 376 -8.96 -10.09 -18.81
CA GLU A 376 -10.29 -10.31 -19.42
C GLU A 376 -10.86 -11.69 -19.04
N GLY A 377 -10.02 -12.73 -19.02
CA GLY A 377 -10.41 -14.08 -18.61
C GLY A 377 -10.87 -14.17 -17.15
N ILE A 378 -10.19 -13.49 -16.21
CA ILE A 378 -10.59 -13.42 -14.80
C ILE A 378 -11.99 -12.80 -14.68
N GLU A 379 -12.24 -11.69 -15.36
CA GLU A 379 -13.53 -10.99 -15.28
C GLU A 379 -14.66 -11.77 -15.95
N ALA A 380 -14.39 -12.45 -17.06
CA ALA A 380 -15.36 -13.35 -17.69
C ALA A 380 -15.80 -14.46 -16.73
N LYS A 381 -14.86 -15.04 -15.96
CA LYS A 381 -15.19 -16.06 -14.95
C LYS A 381 -15.95 -15.47 -13.77
N LEU A 382 -15.49 -14.35 -13.21
CA LEU A 382 -16.13 -13.75 -12.03
C LEU A 382 -17.55 -13.26 -12.30
N LYS A 383 -17.86 -12.83 -13.54
CA LYS A 383 -19.22 -12.43 -13.95
C LYS A 383 -20.18 -13.60 -14.16
N ASP A 384 -19.67 -14.80 -14.35
CA ASP A 384 -20.46 -15.96 -14.70
C ASP A 384 -21.01 -16.65 -13.44
N GLU A 385 -22.32 -16.90 -13.47
CA GLU A 385 -23.13 -17.44 -12.37
C GLU A 385 -22.73 -18.86 -11.96
N ILE A 386 -21.91 -19.57 -12.75
CA ILE A 386 -21.38 -20.89 -12.37
C ILE A 386 -20.09 -20.82 -11.55
N TYR A 387 -19.47 -19.65 -11.36
CA TYR A 387 -18.20 -19.56 -10.65
C TYR A 387 -18.35 -18.87 -9.29
N ILE A 388 -17.62 -19.40 -8.31
CA ILE A 388 -17.36 -18.75 -7.03
C ILE A 388 -15.86 -18.67 -6.80
N ASN A 389 -15.39 -17.51 -6.37
CA ASN A 389 -13.99 -17.26 -6.11
C ASN A 389 -13.62 -17.65 -4.67
N LEU A 390 -12.60 -18.49 -4.49
CA LEU A 390 -12.01 -18.78 -3.19
C LEU A 390 -10.88 -17.79 -2.92
N LEU A 391 -11.15 -16.82 -2.06
CA LEU A 391 -10.15 -15.86 -1.59
C LEU A 391 -9.28 -16.51 -0.50
N THR A 392 -7.97 -16.44 -0.72
CA THR A 392 -6.94 -17.01 0.16
C THR A 392 -6.07 -15.96 0.82
N ASP A 393 -6.35 -14.68 0.56
CA ASP A 393 -5.63 -13.57 1.16
C ASP A 393 -6.32 -13.08 2.43
N TYR A 394 -5.51 -12.80 3.45
CA TYR A 394 -5.98 -12.33 4.75
C TYR A 394 -6.48 -10.89 4.68
N GLY A 395 -7.56 -10.62 5.41
CA GLY A 395 -7.96 -9.28 5.80
C GLY A 395 -7.90 -9.11 7.31
N PHE A 396 -7.48 -7.94 7.79
CA PHE A 396 -7.56 -7.64 9.22
C PHE A 396 -9.00 -7.34 9.62
N THR A 397 -9.67 -6.54 8.82
CA THR A 397 -11.10 -6.21 8.96
C THR A 397 -11.72 -6.08 7.58
N TYR A 398 -13.05 -6.08 7.49
CA TYR A 398 -13.74 -5.75 6.25
C TYR A 398 -13.56 -4.31 5.79
N LEU A 399 -13.00 -3.42 6.60
CA LEU A 399 -12.71 -2.03 6.22
C LEU A 399 -11.21 -1.79 5.95
N ASP A 400 -10.39 -2.84 6.11
CA ASP A 400 -8.94 -2.87 5.92
C ASP A 400 -8.57 -4.26 5.37
N HIS A 401 -8.96 -4.51 4.12
CA HIS A 401 -8.91 -5.80 3.43
C HIS A 401 -8.17 -5.70 2.08
N SER A 402 -7.80 -6.84 1.51
CA SER A 402 -7.20 -6.96 0.18
C SER A 402 -8.02 -6.33 -0.95
N ALA A 403 -7.31 -5.90 -2.00
CA ALA A 403 -7.90 -5.33 -3.22
C ALA A 403 -8.91 -6.26 -3.91
N GLN A 404 -8.74 -7.59 -3.82
CA GLN A 404 -9.71 -8.54 -4.40
C GLN A 404 -11.06 -8.46 -3.69
N MET A 405 -11.09 -8.22 -2.38
CA MET A 405 -12.35 -8.08 -1.63
C MET A 405 -13.12 -6.84 -2.09
N CYS A 406 -12.44 -5.71 -2.30
CA CYS A 406 -13.07 -4.51 -2.86
C CYS A 406 -13.59 -4.74 -4.29
N GLU A 407 -12.89 -5.53 -5.11
CA GLU A 407 -13.36 -5.95 -6.44
C GLU A 407 -14.60 -6.84 -6.36
N MET A 408 -14.60 -7.80 -5.44
CA MET A 408 -15.73 -8.68 -5.18
C MET A 408 -16.98 -7.88 -4.78
N ILE A 409 -16.83 -6.92 -3.88
CA ILE A 409 -17.93 -6.08 -3.36
C ILE A 409 -18.42 -5.06 -4.39
N SER A 410 -17.52 -4.43 -5.16
CA SER A 410 -17.91 -3.44 -6.19
C SER A 410 -18.75 -4.08 -7.30
N ASN A 411 -18.39 -5.30 -7.71
CA ASN A 411 -19.05 -5.99 -8.81
C ASN A 411 -20.11 -7.01 -8.40
N ASP A 412 -20.36 -7.16 -7.09
CA ASP A 412 -21.28 -8.15 -6.52
C ASP A 412 -21.01 -9.59 -7.02
N TYR A 413 -19.73 -9.96 -7.13
CA TYR A 413 -19.32 -11.31 -7.52
C TYR A 413 -19.68 -12.34 -6.44
N ASN A 414 -19.44 -13.63 -6.68
CA ASN A 414 -19.62 -14.66 -5.65
C ASN A 414 -18.25 -15.06 -5.08
N TRP A 415 -18.11 -15.05 -3.75
CA TRP A 415 -16.85 -15.41 -3.10
C TRP A 415 -17.06 -16.09 -1.74
N ILE A 416 -16.01 -16.81 -1.34
CA ILE A 416 -15.74 -17.26 0.04
C ILE A 416 -14.36 -16.76 0.43
N ASN A 417 -14.17 -16.44 1.71
CA ASN A 417 -12.91 -15.88 2.18
C ASN A 417 -12.46 -16.48 3.51
N LEU A 418 -11.17 -16.34 3.77
CA LEU A 418 -10.65 -16.60 5.10
C LEU A 418 -11.25 -15.60 6.10
N ALA A 419 -11.50 -16.06 7.32
CA ALA A 419 -12.13 -15.24 8.35
C ALA A 419 -11.31 -13.97 8.68
N ALA A 420 -12.00 -12.84 8.77
CA ALA A 420 -11.40 -11.59 9.25
C ALA A 420 -11.23 -11.63 10.78
N VAL A 421 -10.27 -10.87 11.32
CA VAL A 421 -9.99 -10.86 12.78
C VAL A 421 -11.22 -10.43 13.58
N VAL A 422 -11.92 -9.40 13.11
CA VAL A 422 -13.16 -8.92 13.71
C VAL A 422 -14.17 -8.47 12.67
N ARG A 423 -15.43 -8.41 13.12
CA ARG A 423 -16.59 -7.86 12.42
C ARG A 423 -17.49 -7.18 13.44
N ASN A 424 -18.09 -6.06 13.07
CA ASN A 424 -19.15 -5.46 13.86
C ASN A 424 -20.49 -6.19 13.67
N LYS A 425 -21.54 -5.73 14.35
CA LYS A 425 -22.86 -6.39 14.36
C LYS A 425 -23.49 -6.42 12.97
N GLU A 426 -23.36 -5.32 12.23
CA GLU A 426 -23.90 -5.12 10.88
C GLU A 426 -23.21 -6.02 9.84
N LEU A 427 -21.94 -6.37 10.08
CA LEU A 427 -21.15 -7.29 9.26
C LEU A 427 -21.13 -8.74 9.79
N SER A 428 -21.94 -9.06 10.81
CA SER A 428 -21.98 -10.42 11.38
C SER A 428 -22.37 -11.50 10.37
N GLY A 429 -23.19 -11.17 9.37
CA GLY A 429 -23.60 -12.10 8.31
C GLY A 429 -22.46 -12.57 7.41
N MET A 430 -21.32 -11.84 7.38
CA MET A 430 -20.14 -12.24 6.63
C MET A 430 -19.56 -13.58 7.13
N SER A 431 -19.80 -13.94 8.40
CA SER A 431 -19.41 -15.24 8.97
C SER A 431 -19.90 -16.45 8.17
N SER A 432 -20.99 -16.32 7.43
CA SER A 432 -21.55 -17.42 6.64
C SER A 432 -20.74 -17.75 5.39
N ILE A 433 -19.89 -16.84 4.91
CA ILE A 433 -18.99 -17.04 3.74
C ILE A 433 -17.52 -17.09 4.15
N GLU A 434 -17.26 -17.17 5.45
CA GLU A 434 -15.92 -17.24 6.01
C GLU A 434 -15.59 -18.65 6.50
N TYR A 435 -14.31 -19.02 6.44
CA TYR A 435 -13.80 -20.24 7.05
C TYR A 435 -12.64 -19.94 8.01
N SER A 436 -12.57 -20.68 9.11
CA SER A 436 -11.50 -20.63 10.11
C SER A 436 -10.77 -21.97 10.24
N THR A 437 -11.30 -23.04 9.66
CA THR A 437 -10.69 -24.37 9.59
C THR A 437 -10.83 -24.98 8.19
N PHE A 438 -10.04 -26.02 7.90
CA PHE A 438 -10.16 -26.76 6.64
C PHE A 438 -11.49 -27.52 6.51
N ASP A 439 -12.05 -28.00 7.62
CA ASP A 439 -13.34 -28.69 7.63
C ASP A 439 -14.48 -27.72 7.29
N GLU A 440 -14.48 -26.54 7.94
CA GLU A 440 -15.44 -25.46 7.63
C GLU A 440 -15.35 -25.01 6.17
N LEU A 441 -14.13 -24.87 5.63
CA LEU A 441 -13.92 -24.54 4.23
C LEU A 441 -14.59 -25.55 3.30
N ASN A 442 -14.38 -26.84 3.54
CA ASN A 442 -14.95 -27.90 2.71
C ASN A 442 -16.48 -27.96 2.83
N GLU A 443 -17.04 -27.78 4.03
CA GLU A 443 -18.49 -27.69 4.22
C GLU A 443 -19.09 -26.47 3.48
N LEU A 444 -18.42 -25.32 3.58
CA LEU A 444 -18.81 -24.08 2.92
C LEU A 444 -18.78 -24.21 1.40
N ILE A 445 -17.75 -24.87 0.85
CA ILE A 445 -17.61 -25.12 -0.60
C ILE A 445 -18.70 -26.03 -1.16
N GLU A 446 -19.31 -26.89 -0.36
CA GLU A 446 -20.44 -27.71 -0.82
C GLU A 446 -21.75 -26.90 -0.81
N ASN A 447 -21.92 -25.98 0.14
CA ASN A 447 -23.16 -25.26 0.42
C ASN A 447 -23.12 -23.73 0.13
N ALA A 448 -22.20 -23.27 -0.72
CA ALA A 448 -21.87 -21.86 -0.88
C ALA A 448 -23.06 -20.96 -1.26
N GLN A 449 -24.06 -21.47 -1.98
CA GLN A 449 -25.24 -20.69 -2.39
C GLN A 449 -26.07 -20.21 -1.18
N GLU A 450 -26.30 -21.09 -0.19
CA GLU A 450 -27.05 -20.74 1.02
C GLU A 450 -26.25 -19.77 1.88
N ALA A 451 -24.94 -20.01 2.00
CA ALA A 451 -23.99 -19.13 2.67
C ALA A 451 -24.01 -17.71 2.08
N ILE A 452 -23.84 -17.56 0.76
CA ILE A 452 -23.89 -16.25 0.09
C ILE A 452 -25.22 -15.55 0.36
N LYS A 453 -26.34 -16.27 0.28
CA LYS A 453 -27.67 -15.71 0.55
C LYS A 453 -27.78 -15.16 1.99
N LYS A 454 -27.19 -15.83 2.97
CA LYS A 454 -27.12 -15.38 4.37
C LYS A 454 -26.22 -14.14 4.53
N ALA A 455 -25.12 -14.06 3.78
CA ALA A 455 -24.19 -12.92 3.82
C ALA A 455 -24.69 -11.65 3.11
N LYS A 456 -25.62 -11.77 2.14
CA LYS A 456 -26.10 -10.64 1.30
C LYS A 456 -26.42 -9.34 2.06
N PRO A 457 -27.14 -9.34 3.20
CA PRO A 457 -27.41 -8.10 3.93
C PRO A 457 -26.14 -7.39 4.42
N SER A 458 -25.16 -8.14 4.93
CA SER A 458 -23.87 -7.60 5.38
C SER A 458 -23.02 -7.13 4.20
N ILE A 459 -23.03 -7.84 3.08
CA ILE A 459 -22.35 -7.41 1.84
C ILE A 459 -22.91 -6.06 1.36
N LYS A 460 -24.24 -5.91 1.34
CA LYS A 460 -24.89 -4.64 0.94
C LYS A 460 -24.52 -3.49 1.88
N TYR A 461 -24.46 -3.74 3.18
CA TYR A 461 -24.04 -2.74 4.16
C TYR A 461 -22.56 -2.36 3.97
N LEU A 462 -21.68 -3.34 3.74
CA LEU A 462 -20.27 -3.07 3.47
C LEU A 462 -20.09 -2.23 2.19
N LYS A 463 -20.82 -2.57 1.14
CA LYS A 463 -20.83 -1.82 -0.13
C LYS A 463 -21.29 -0.38 0.06
N SER A 464 -22.29 -0.12 0.90
CA SER A 464 -22.73 1.26 1.17
C SER A 464 -21.68 2.07 1.93
N LEU A 465 -20.93 1.46 2.85
CA LEU A 465 -19.79 2.11 3.51
C LEU A 465 -18.69 2.48 2.50
N TYR A 466 -18.35 1.56 1.60
CA TYR A 466 -17.36 1.79 0.54
C TYR A 466 -17.80 2.83 -0.48
N TYR A 467 -19.07 2.81 -0.87
CA TYR A 467 -19.70 3.83 -1.70
C TYR A 467 -19.57 5.22 -1.05
N ASN A 468 -19.98 5.36 0.22
CA ASN A 468 -19.91 6.63 0.94
C ASN A 468 -18.47 7.15 1.03
N SER A 469 -17.51 6.27 1.29
CA SER A 469 -16.08 6.60 1.34
C SER A 469 -15.56 7.14 -0.01
N THR A 470 -15.84 6.43 -1.11
CA THR A 470 -15.37 6.82 -2.45
C THR A 470 -16.08 8.06 -2.97
N HIS A 471 -17.39 8.17 -2.73
CA HIS A 471 -18.17 9.36 -3.09
C HIS A 471 -17.65 10.61 -2.37
N ARG A 472 -17.23 10.49 -1.09
CA ARG A 472 -16.59 11.58 -0.35
C ARG A 472 -15.28 12.01 -1.01
N LEU A 473 -14.42 11.05 -1.39
CA LEU A 473 -13.18 11.33 -2.12
C LEU A 473 -13.48 12.10 -3.41
N ILE A 474 -14.42 11.63 -4.23
CA ILE A 474 -14.79 12.28 -5.50
C ILE A 474 -15.29 13.72 -5.27
N ASN A 475 -16.13 13.93 -4.25
CA ASN A 475 -16.60 15.28 -3.93
C ASN A 475 -15.45 16.21 -3.52
N LYS A 476 -14.44 15.70 -2.79
CA LYS A 476 -13.22 16.47 -2.50
C LYS A 476 -12.39 16.77 -3.75
N LEU A 477 -12.36 15.87 -4.73
CA LEU A 477 -11.70 16.11 -6.02
C LEU A 477 -12.44 17.18 -6.85
N LYS A 478 -13.77 17.26 -6.74
CA LYS A 478 -14.60 18.29 -7.42
C LYS A 478 -14.43 19.67 -6.81
N SER A 479 -14.54 19.78 -5.49
CA SER A 479 -14.46 21.06 -4.80
C SER A 479 -13.00 21.45 -4.62
N SER A 480 -12.47 22.29 -5.50
CA SER A 480 -11.13 22.88 -5.37
C SER A 480 -10.92 23.69 -4.08
N GLU A 481 -11.97 23.92 -3.30
CA GLU A 481 -11.97 24.51 -1.95
C GLU A 481 -12.09 23.44 -0.86
N GLN A 482 -11.23 23.54 0.15
CA GLN A 482 -11.24 22.75 1.40
C GLN A 482 -12.46 23.07 2.30
N ASN A 483 -13.65 23.25 1.73
CA ASN A 483 -14.84 23.52 2.53
C ASN A 483 -15.37 22.21 3.14
N ASN A 484 -15.01 22.02 4.41
CA ASN A 484 -15.57 21.11 5.40
C ASN A 484 -17.10 21.04 5.28
N GLY A 485 -17.64 20.00 4.66
CA GLY A 485 -19.07 19.98 4.40
C GLY A 485 -19.65 18.68 3.86
N SER A 486 -19.30 17.54 4.44
CA SER A 486 -20.17 16.36 4.37
C SER A 486 -20.03 15.55 5.64
N ARG A 487 -21.09 15.58 6.46
CA ARG A 487 -21.26 14.92 7.76
C ARG A 487 -21.63 13.43 7.63
N ASP A 488 -21.19 12.75 6.57
CA ASP A 488 -21.34 11.30 6.52
C ASP A 488 -20.03 10.64 6.93
N ASN A 489 -19.95 10.41 8.24
CA ASN A 489 -18.83 9.78 8.91
C ASN A 489 -19.01 8.25 8.97
N SER A 490 -20.03 7.67 8.35
CA SER A 490 -20.41 6.25 8.52
C SER A 490 -19.25 5.26 8.34
N PHE A 491 -18.44 5.41 7.28
CA PHE A 491 -17.24 4.59 7.09
C PHE A 491 -16.23 4.79 8.24
N THR A 492 -15.95 6.04 8.58
CA THR A 492 -14.98 6.41 9.63
C THR A 492 -15.44 5.92 11.01
N GLU A 493 -16.73 6.03 11.33
CA GLU A 493 -17.37 5.57 12.55
C GLU A 493 -17.33 4.04 12.65
N SER A 494 -17.78 3.34 11.61
CA SER A 494 -17.70 1.87 11.55
C SER A 494 -16.27 1.38 11.71
N TRP A 495 -15.29 2.09 11.13
CA TRP A 495 -13.89 1.78 11.36
C TRP A 495 -13.47 1.95 12.83
N TYR A 496 -13.87 3.02 13.51
CA TYR A 496 -13.48 3.22 14.92
C TYR A 496 -14.03 2.10 15.82
N GLU A 497 -15.20 1.55 15.51
CA GLU A 497 -15.74 0.37 16.18
C GLU A 497 -14.88 -0.86 15.91
N HIS A 498 -14.54 -1.14 14.64
CA HIS A 498 -13.67 -2.25 14.28
C HIS A 498 -12.31 -2.13 14.95
N LYS A 499 -11.71 -0.93 15.00
CA LYS A 499 -10.43 -0.69 15.67
C LYS A 499 -10.49 -1.10 17.15
N LYS A 500 -11.54 -0.72 17.88
CA LYS A 500 -11.72 -1.09 19.29
C LYS A 500 -11.80 -2.62 19.46
N LEU A 501 -12.54 -3.29 18.58
CA LEU A 501 -12.66 -4.75 18.60
C LEU A 501 -11.32 -5.43 18.28
N VAL A 502 -10.60 -4.94 17.27
CA VAL A 502 -9.23 -5.40 16.97
C VAL A 502 -8.35 -5.21 18.19
N ASP A 503 -8.30 -4.01 18.78
CA ASP A 503 -7.47 -3.71 19.94
C ASP A 503 -7.73 -4.64 21.12
N GLN A 504 -8.99 -4.96 21.39
CA GLN A 504 -9.38 -5.94 22.39
C GLN A 504 -8.82 -7.33 22.05
N LYS A 505 -9.03 -7.81 20.81
CA LYS A 505 -8.51 -9.10 20.36
C LYS A 505 -6.99 -9.19 20.40
N LEU A 506 -6.30 -8.11 20.06
CA LEU A 506 -4.83 -8.06 20.14
C LEU A 506 -4.35 -8.14 21.58
N ASN A 507 -5.01 -7.45 22.52
CA ASN A 507 -4.63 -7.52 23.93
C ASN A 507 -4.83 -8.94 24.49
N GLU A 508 -6.00 -9.55 24.24
CA GLU A 508 -6.30 -10.95 24.62
C GLU A 508 -5.24 -11.91 24.04
N TYR A 509 -4.88 -11.73 22.76
CA TYR A 509 -3.88 -12.57 22.09
C TYR A 509 -2.46 -12.36 22.65
N ILE A 510 -2.07 -11.11 22.95
CA ILE A 510 -0.76 -10.78 23.53
C ILE A 510 -0.62 -11.41 24.91
N GLU A 511 -1.63 -11.29 25.78
CA GLU A 511 -1.61 -11.87 27.12
C GLU A 511 -1.46 -13.40 27.08
N LYS A 512 -2.15 -14.08 26.15
CA LYS A 512 -2.05 -15.53 25.99
C LYS A 512 -0.71 -15.98 25.36
N ASN A 513 -0.14 -15.18 24.45
CA ASN A 513 0.96 -15.61 23.57
C ASN A 513 2.25 -14.79 23.73
N GLU A 514 2.46 -14.11 24.86
CA GLU A 514 3.58 -13.18 25.05
C GLU A 514 4.95 -13.83 24.75
N TYR A 515 5.18 -15.05 25.23
CA TYR A 515 6.43 -15.78 25.01
C TYR A 515 6.71 -16.04 23.52
N LEU A 516 5.67 -16.47 22.78
CA LEU A 516 5.74 -16.68 21.34
C LEU A 516 6.08 -15.38 20.60
N LEU A 517 5.40 -14.29 20.96
CA LEU A 517 5.59 -12.97 20.34
C LEU A 517 7.01 -12.45 20.60
N ARG A 518 7.52 -12.55 21.83
CA ARG A 518 8.91 -12.16 22.16
C ARG A 518 9.93 -12.96 21.38
N GLY A 519 9.79 -14.29 21.34
CA GLY A 519 10.68 -15.16 20.55
C GLY A 519 10.62 -14.85 19.04
N SER A 520 9.46 -14.44 18.53
CA SER A 520 9.29 -14.01 17.13
C SER A 520 10.00 -12.68 16.85
N LEU A 521 9.93 -11.71 17.77
CA LEU A 521 10.63 -10.42 17.65
C LEU A 521 12.15 -10.56 17.73
N GLU A 522 12.63 -11.52 18.52
CA GLU A 522 14.05 -11.90 18.54
C GLU A 522 14.48 -12.57 17.23
N LEU A 523 13.69 -13.51 16.70
CA LEU A 523 13.95 -14.12 15.39
C LEU A 523 14.03 -13.06 14.29
N THR A 524 13.06 -12.14 14.22
CA THR A 524 13.01 -11.11 13.17
C THR A 524 14.15 -10.11 13.27
N SER A 525 14.69 -9.87 14.47
CA SER A 525 15.88 -9.03 14.67
C SER A 525 17.15 -9.56 14.01
N ARG A 526 17.24 -10.88 13.79
CA ARG A 526 18.41 -11.57 13.25
C ARG A 526 18.38 -11.71 11.72
N ILE A 527 17.23 -11.41 11.11
CA ILE A 527 17.07 -11.45 9.65
C ILE A 527 17.75 -10.21 9.06
N VAL A 528 18.93 -10.41 8.49
CA VAL A 528 19.64 -9.42 7.67
C VAL A 528 19.45 -9.81 6.21
N LEU A 529 18.86 -8.91 5.42
CA LEU A 529 18.73 -9.14 3.98
C LEU A 529 20.05 -8.70 3.34
N ASN A 530 20.94 -9.66 3.07
CA ASN A 530 22.10 -9.40 2.23
C ASN A 530 21.58 -9.16 0.81
N ASN A 531 21.56 -7.91 0.37
CA ASN A 531 21.40 -7.55 -1.04
C ASN A 531 22.75 -7.53 -1.74
#